data_AF-L8FYA7-F1
#
_entry.id   AF-L8FYA7-F1
#
_cell.length_a   1.000
_cell.length_b   1.000
_cell.length_c   1.000
_cell.angle_alpha   90.00
_cell.angle_beta   90.00
_cell.angle_gamma   90.00
#
_symmetry.space_group_name_H-M   'P 1'
#
loop_
_entity.id
_entity.type
_entity.pdbx_description
1 polymer ?
#
loop_
_entity_poly.entity_id
_entity_poly.type
_entity_poly.pdbx_seq_one_letter_code
_entity_poly.pdbx_strand_id
1 'polypeptide(L)'
;MFSSLGAAAFVATFTQPLATQPCNHALGPTQIRLAYAGDNGMAVSWNTNRQLTKPTVYYNKHEKKVLKHFATSKISTTYPTSSTYNNHVISDLKPDTTSILRVV
;
A
#
# COMPACT_ATOMS: atom_id res chain seq x y z
N MET A 1 27.91 -29.47 48.99
CA MET A 1 26.83 -30.12 48.22
C MET A 1 26.13 -29.02 47.44
N PHE A 2 26.43 -28.87 46.16
CA PHE A 2 25.78 -27.89 45.28
C PHE A 2 24.92 -28.67 44.29
N SER A 3 23.61 -28.38 44.26
CA SER A 3 22.72 -28.86 43.21
C SER A 3 21.91 -27.68 42.71
N SER A 4 22.38 -27.08 41.61
CA SER A 4 21.67 -26.05 40.86
C SER A 4 20.58 -26.69 40.00
N LEU A 5 19.32 -26.30 40.17
CA LEU A 5 18.26 -26.62 39.22
C LEU A 5 18.39 -25.70 38.00
N GLY A 6 18.73 -26.28 36.85
CA GLY A 6 18.73 -25.59 35.56
C GLY A 6 17.30 -25.38 35.07
N ALA A 7 16.88 -24.12 34.94
CA ALA A 7 15.63 -23.77 34.29
C ALA A 7 15.85 -23.77 32.76
N ALA A 8 15.29 -24.77 32.07
CA ALA A 8 15.23 -24.79 30.61
C ALA A 8 14.16 -23.79 30.13
N ALA A 9 14.58 -22.69 29.51
CA ALA A 9 13.68 -21.75 28.87
C ALA A 9 13.19 -22.32 27.53
N PHE A 10 11.91 -22.65 27.44
CA PHE A 10 11.27 -23.01 26.17
C PHE A 10 11.02 -21.74 25.36
N VAL A 11 11.69 -21.60 24.22
CA VAL A 11 11.40 -20.56 23.23
C VAL A 11 10.19 -21.02 22.42
N ALA A 12 9.02 -20.46 22.72
CA ALA A 12 7.82 -20.66 21.91
C ALA A 12 7.95 -19.85 20.61
N THR A 13 8.16 -20.52 19.49
CA THR A 13 8.08 -19.92 18.16
C THR A 13 6.62 -19.71 17.79
N PHE A 14 6.15 -18.47 17.89
CA PHE A 14 4.83 -18.07 17.40
C PHE A 14 4.84 -18.02 15.87
N THR A 15 4.34 -19.08 15.22
CA THR A 15 3.94 -19.03 13.82
C THR A 15 2.58 -18.37 13.72
N GLN A 16 2.56 -17.05 13.54
CA GLN A 16 1.30 -16.36 13.24
C GLN A 16 0.81 -16.80 11.85
N PRO A 17 -0.42 -17.32 11.71
CA PRO A 17 -1.02 -17.52 10.41
C PRO A 17 -1.17 -16.16 9.71
N LEU A 18 -0.82 -16.10 8.42
CA LEU A 18 -1.03 -14.92 7.60
C LEU A 18 -2.54 -14.66 7.56
N ALA A 19 -3.01 -13.64 8.28
CA ALA A 19 -4.42 -13.28 8.27
C ALA A 19 -4.85 -12.99 6.82
N THR A 20 -5.74 -13.81 6.27
CA THR A 20 -6.39 -13.54 4.99
C THR A 20 -7.34 -12.37 5.21
N GLN A 21 -6.84 -11.15 4.98
CA GLN A 21 -7.68 -9.96 5.05
C GLN A 21 -8.85 -10.15 4.08
N PRO A 22 -10.11 -10.14 4.56
CA PRO A 22 -11.26 -10.34 3.68
C PRO A 22 -11.23 -9.26 2.60
N CYS A 23 -11.46 -9.68 1.35
CA CYS A 23 -11.43 -8.80 0.20
C CYS A 23 -12.48 -7.70 0.41
N ASN A 24 -12.03 -6.49 0.74
CA ASN A 24 -12.94 -5.37 0.98
C ASN A 24 -13.36 -4.79 -0.36
N HIS A 25 -14.45 -5.30 -0.93
CA HIS A 25 -14.99 -4.83 -2.20
C HIS A 25 -15.33 -3.32 -2.21
N ALA A 26 -15.54 -2.71 -1.03
CA ALA A 26 -15.84 -1.28 -0.95
C ALA A 26 -14.60 -0.39 -1.17
N LEU A 27 -13.44 -0.83 -0.68
CA LEU A 27 -12.17 -0.09 -0.73
C LEU A 27 -11.19 -0.65 -1.76
N GLY A 28 -11.52 -1.78 -2.38
CA GLY A 28 -10.71 -2.40 -3.43
C GLY A 28 -10.48 -1.42 -4.58
N PRO A 29 -9.22 -1.20 -5.01
CA PRO A 29 -8.92 -0.32 -6.12
C PRO A 29 -9.39 -0.95 -7.44
N THR A 30 -10.05 -0.14 -8.26
CA THR A 30 -10.51 -0.51 -9.60
C THR A 30 -10.04 0.54 -10.61
N GLN A 31 -9.99 0.18 -11.90
CA GLN A 31 -9.66 1.09 -13.00
C GLN A 31 -8.38 1.92 -12.75
N ILE A 32 -7.27 1.25 -12.41
CA ILE A 32 -5.99 1.90 -12.13
C ILE A 32 -5.46 2.59 -13.39
N ARG A 33 -4.98 3.82 -13.25
CA ARG A 33 -4.47 4.69 -14.32
C ARG A 33 -3.16 5.35 -13.87
N LEU A 34 -2.24 5.53 -14.81
CA LEU A 34 -0.95 6.18 -14.60
C LEU A 34 -0.78 7.35 -15.59
N ALA A 35 -0.21 8.45 -15.15
CA ALA A 35 0.12 9.60 -15.99
C ALA A 35 1.41 10.27 -15.50
N TYR A 36 2.21 10.81 -16.41
CA TYR A 36 3.41 11.56 -16.05
C TYR A 36 3.03 12.89 -15.36
N ALA A 37 3.75 13.24 -14.31
CA ALA A 37 3.55 14.45 -13.51
C ALA A 37 4.88 15.23 -13.39
N GLY A 38 5.42 15.64 -14.54
CA GLY A 38 6.76 16.26 -14.64
C GLY A 38 7.88 15.22 -14.68
N ASP A 39 9.12 15.70 -14.64
CA ASP A 39 10.31 14.87 -14.90
C ASP A 39 10.58 13.81 -13.84
N ASN A 40 10.14 14.05 -12.60
CA ASN A 40 10.35 13.16 -11.45
C ASN A 40 9.03 12.66 -10.83
N GLY A 41 7.88 12.98 -11.43
CA GLY A 41 6.58 12.70 -10.85
C GLY A 41 5.78 11.72 -11.69
N MET A 42 5.08 10.81 -11.01
CA MET A 42 4.00 10.04 -11.64
C MET A 42 2.72 10.18 -10.84
N ALA A 43 1.65 10.56 -11.54
CA ALA A 43 0.30 10.56 -11.03
C ALA A 43 -0.29 9.15 -11.14
N VAL A 44 -0.75 8.62 -10.00
CA VAL A 44 -1.43 7.35 -9.88
C VAL A 44 -2.86 7.61 -9.48
N SER A 45 -3.81 7.14 -10.31
CA SER A 45 -5.23 7.34 -10.08
C SER A 45 -5.99 6.02 -10.11
N TRP A 46 -7.02 5.88 -9.29
CA TRP A 46 -7.86 4.69 -9.22
C TRP A 46 -9.24 5.01 -8.68
N ASN A 47 -10.18 4.08 -8.82
CA ASN A 47 -11.54 4.21 -8.30
C ASN A 47 -11.77 3.27 -7.12
N THR A 48 -12.61 3.71 -6.18
CA THR A 48 -13.12 2.91 -5.06
C THR A 48 -14.64 3.09 -4.94
N ASN A 49 -15.34 2.11 -4.38
CA ASN A 49 -16.80 2.21 -4.15
C ASN A 49 -17.15 3.08 -2.94
N ARG A 50 -16.17 3.41 -2.10
CA ARG A 50 -16.29 4.37 -0.99
C ARG A 50 -15.17 5.38 -1.00
N GLN A 51 -15.43 6.54 -0.43
CA GLN A 51 -14.47 7.62 -0.28
C GLN A 51 -13.30 7.19 0.63
N LEU A 52 -12.08 7.52 0.21
CA LEU A 52 -10.89 7.33 1.02
C LEU A 52 -10.57 8.62 1.77
N THR A 53 -10.25 8.50 3.05
CA THR A 53 -9.79 9.64 3.86
C THR A 53 -8.34 10.01 3.53
N LYS A 54 -7.52 9.02 3.16
CA LYS A 54 -6.12 9.20 2.81
C LYS A 54 -5.66 8.21 1.73
N PRO A 55 -6.00 8.45 0.46
CA PRO A 55 -5.42 7.71 -0.66
C PRO A 55 -3.90 7.61 -0.53
N THR A 56 -3.38 6.39 -0.56
CA THR A 56 -1.95 6.12 -0.33
C THR A 56 -1.39 5.22 -1.41
N VAL A 57 -0.23 5.60 -1.96
CA VAL A 57 0.53 4.76 -2.90
C VAL A 57 1.83 4.38 -2.24
N TYR A 58 2.06 3.07 -2.09
CA TYR A 58 3.33 2.52 -1.66
C TYR A 58 4.15 2.12 -2.88
N TYR A 59 5.46 2.38 -2.85
CA TYR A 59 6.32 2.12 -3.99
C TYR A 59 7.75 1.78 -3.62
N ASN A 60 8.42 1.12 -4.56
CA ASN A 60 9.87 0.95 -4.56
C ASN A 60 10.36 0.63 -5.98
N LYS A 61 11.68 0.59 -6.18
CA LYS A 61 12.27 0.02 -7.40
C LYS A 61 11.81 -1.43 -7.57
N HIS A 62 11.54 -1.84 -8.80
CA HIS A 62 11.03 -3.18 -9.13
C HIS A 62 11.90 -4.32 -8.56
N GLU A 63 13.22 -4.13 -8.52
CA GLU A 63 14.17 -5.10 -7.96
C GLU A 63 14.02 -5.34 -6.45
N LYS A 64 13.31 -4.45 -5.73
CA LYS A 64 13.13 -4.53 -4.28
C LYS A 64 11.79 -5.18 -3.96
N LYS A 65 11.82 -6.31 -3.24
CA LYS A 65 10.62 -7.06 -2.81
C LYS A 65 9.78 -6.35 -1.74
N VAL A 66 10.30 -5.29 -1.12
CA VAL A 66 9.64 -4.58 -0.02
C VAL A 66 9.28 -3.17 -0.46
N LEU A 67 8.02 -2.78 -0.29
CA LEU A 67 7.55 -1.42 -0.51
C LEU A 67 7.93 -0.56 0.71
N LYS A 68 8.87 0.38 0.53
CA LYS A 68 9.39 1.20 1.62
C LYS A 68 8.99 2.66 1.53
N HIS A 69 8.74 3.16 0.32
CA HIS A 69 8.35 4.54 0.08
C HIS A 69 6.83 4.63 -0.04
N PHE A 70 6.28 5.79 0.30
CA PHE A 70 4.86 6.04 0.16
C PHE A 70 4.60 7.51 -0.18
N ALA A 71 3.53 7.74 -0.92
CA ALA A 71 2.96 9.07 -1.19
C ALA A 71 1.49 9.06 -0.79
N THR A 72 0.99 10.18 -0.31
CA THR A 72 -0.41 10.32 0.13
C THR A 72 -1.06 11.53 -0.49
N SER A 73 -2.38 11.50 -0.62
CA SER A 73 -3.18 12.62 -1.06
C SER A 73 -4.40 12.82 -0.15
N LYS A 74 -5.06 13.97 -0.33
CA LYS A 74 -6.40 14.25 0.22
C LYS A 74 -7.48 14.14 -0.85
N ILE A 75 -7.12 13.82 -2.10
CA ILE A 75 -8.02 13.79 -3.24
C ILE A 75 -8.69 12.43 -3.34
N SER A 76 -9.91 12.35 -2.81
CA SER A 76 -10.87 11.28 -3.07
C SER A 76 -12.21 11.94 -3.34
N THR A 77 -12.59 12.04 -4.60
CA THR A 77 -13.73 12.87 -5.05
C THR A 77 -14.71 12.06 -5.89
N THR A 78 -15.97 12.46 -5.87
CA THR A 78 -17.02 11.89 -6.72
C THR A 78 -17.82 13.02 -7.35
N TYR A 79 -18.65 12.69 -8.33
CA TYR A 79 -19.59 13.59 -8.99
C TYR A 79 -20.97 12.93 -9.08
N PRO A 80 -22.07 13.70 -9.20
CA PRO A 80 -23.43 13.19 -8.98
C PRO A 80 -23.84 11.97 -9.81
N THR A 81 -23.28 11.78 -11.00
CA THR A 81 -23.60 10.65 -11.89
C THR A 81 -22.65 9.46 -11.73
N SER A 82 -21.65 9.55 -10.84
CA SER A 82 -20.69 8.49 -10.57
C SER A 82 -21.14 7.59 -9.42
N SER A 83 -21.02 6.28 -9.61
CA SER A 83 -21.17 5.28 -8.54
C SER A 83 -19.88 5.04 -7.73
N THR A 84 -18.77 5.69 -8.10
CA THR A 84 -17.45 5.47 -7.50
C THR A 84 -16.73 6.77 -7.16
N TYR A 85 -15.73 6.67 -6.28
CA TYR A 85 -14.85 7.76 -5.89
C TYR A 85 -13.53 7.64 -6.64
N ASN A 86 -13.11 8.74 -7.27
CA ASN A 86 -11.82 8.87 -7.92
C ASN A 86 -10.77 9.33 -6.91
N ASN A 87 -9.68 8.57 -6.84
CA ASN A 87 -8.55 8.82 -5.99
C ASN A 87 -7.35 9.21 -6.85
N HIS A 88 -6.56 10.18 -6.40
CA HIS A 88 -5.42 10.69 -7.14
C HIS A 88 -4.25 11.01 -6.21
N VAL A 89 -3.09 10.40 -6.47
CA VAL A 89 -1.84 10.61 -5.71
C VAL A 89 -0.71 10.86 -6.69
N ILE A 90 0.11 11.87 -6.41
CA ILE A 90 1.37 12.11 -7.13
C ILE A 90 2.49 11.52 -6.29
N SER A 91 3.31 10.67 -6.91
CA SER A 91 4.48 10.06 -6.30
C SER A 91 5.75 10.57 -6.96
N ASP A 92 6.76 10.86 -6.14
CA ASP A 92 8.09 11.24 -6.62
C ASP A 92 8.92 9.98 -6.89
N LEU A 93 9.19 9.74 -8.17
CA LEU A 93 9.93 8.59 -8.68
C LEU A 93 11.22 9.05 -9.35
N LYS A 94 12.22 8.18 -9.31
CA LYS A 94 13.46 8.43 -10.05
C LYS A 94 13.19 8.30 -11.56
N PRO A 95 13.73 9.21 -12.39
CA PRO A 95 13.71 9.06 -13.84
C PRO A 95 14.31 7.73 -14.29
N ASP A 96 13.91 7.28 -15.47
CA ASP A 96 14.46 6.09 -16.14
C ASP A 96 14.51 4.84 -15.26
N THR A 97 13.56 4.70 -14.34
CA THR A 97 13.54 3.61 -13.35
C THR A 97 12.19 2.89 -13.35
N THR A 98 12.21 1.57 -13.54
CA THR A 98 11.03 0.72 -13.33
C THR A 98 10.73 0.58 -11.84
N SER A 99 9.55 1.05 -11.43
CA SER A 99 9.09 1.01 -10.03
C SER A 99 7.82 0.17 -9.90
N ILE A 100 7.71 -0.57 -8.80
CA ILE A 100 6.49 -1.27 -8.40
C ILE A 100 5.64 -0.36 -7.52
N LEU A 101 4.32 -0.40 -7.72
CA LEU A 101 3.35 0.46 -7.05
C LEU A 101 2.25 -0.40 -6.45
N ARG A 102 1.80 -0.03 -5.26
CA ARG A 102 0.63 -0.60 -4.60
C ARG A 102 -0.24 0.54 -4.08
N VAL A 103 -1.49 0.57 -4.52
CA VAL A 103 -2.47 1.56 -4.08
C VAL A 103 -3.28 1.01 -2.90
N VAL A 104 -3.63 1.89 -1.95
CA VAL A 104 -4.42 1.58 -0.74
C VAL A 104 -5.37 2.74 -0.44
#